data_AF-A0A6A0AGA3-F1
#
_entry.id   AF-A0A6A0AGA3-F1
#
_cell.length_a   1.000
_cell.length_b   1.000
_cell.length_c   1.000
_cell.angle_alpha   90.00
_cell.angle_beta   90.00
_cell.angle_gamma   90.00
#
_symmetry.space_group_name_H-M   'P 1'
#
loop_
_entity.id
_entity.type
_entity.pdbx_description
1 polymer ?
#
loop_
_entity_poly.entity_id
_entity_poly.type
_entity_poly.pdbx_seq_one_letter_code
_entity_poly.pdbx_strand_id
1 'polypeptide(L)'
;MFSATFPKEIQRLAGDFLANYVFLTHVELVTQDEKKNTLMDLVSTVEGLTLVFVETKRGADELERYLCYNNLPATSIHGDRSQDQREAALRSFKSGRTPIMVATDVAARGLDIPHVTHVINFDLPKDIDDYVHRIGRTGRAGKKAFYSLAWCVAELEP
;
A
#
# COMPACT_ATOMS: atom_id res chain seq x y z
N MET A 1 -0.35 20.86 3.12
CA MET A 1 -1.63 21.49 2.67
C MET A 1 -2.75 20.52 3.00
N PHE A 2 -3.84 21.00 3.60
CA PHE A 2 -5.06 20.21 3.82
C PHE A 2 -6.20 20.82 3.01
N SER A 3 -7.03 20.00 2.36
CA SER A 3 -8.17 20.48 1.57
C SER A 3 -9.31 19.48 1.60
N ALA A 4 -10.55 19.97 1.76
CA ALA A 4 -11.76 19.16 1.76
C ALA A 4 -12.15 18.66 0.35
N THR A 5 -11.68 19.34 -0.70
CA THR A 5 -11.82 18.92 -2.10
C THR A 5 -10.51 19.13 -2.84
N PHE A 6 -10.26 18.38 -3.92
CA PHE A 6 -8.96 18.44 -4.61
C PHE A 6 -9.06 18.77 -6.12
N PRO A 7 -9.71 19.89 -6.51
CA PRO A 7 -9.84 20.31 -7.90
C PRO A 7 -8.48 20.73 -8.50
N LYS A 8 -8.41 20.86 -9.84
CA LYS A 8 -7.17 21.16 -10.59
C LYS A 8 -6.42 22.38 -10.07
N GLU A 9 -7.13 23.39 -9.58
CA GLU A 9 -6.55 24.61 -9.03
C GLU A 9 -5.79 24.37 -7.72
N ILE A 10 -6.36 23.55 -6.82
CA ILE A 10 -5.71 23.14 -5.57
C ILE A 10 -4.51 22.22 -5.87
N GLN A 11 -4.61 21.35 -6.90
CA GLN A 11 -3.47 20.56 -7.39
C GLN A 11 -2.32 21.44 -7.87
N ARG A 12 -2.64 22.51 -8.63
CA ARG A 12 -1.63 23.47 -9.09
C ARG A 12 -0.98 24.18 -7.90
N LEU A 13 -1.80 24.65 -6.95
CA LEU A 13 -1.32 25.34 -5.75
C LEU A 13 -0.44 24.42 -4.89
N ALA A 14 -0.81 23.14 -4.76
CA ALA A 14 0.05 22.15 -4.09
C ALA A 14 1.39 21.96 -4.83
N GLY A 15 1.37 21.92 -6.16
CA GLY A 15 2.57 21.85 -6.99
C GLY A 15 3.48 23.09 -6.90
N ASP A 16 2.89 24.28 -6.76
CA ASP A 16 3.63 25.55 -6.68
C ASP A 16 4.26 25.76 -5.29
N PHE A 17 3.61 25.26 -4.23
CA PHE A 17 4.01 25.52 -2.84
C PHE A 17 4.71 24.35 -2.13
N LEU A 18 4.54 23.11 -2.62
CA LEU A 18 5.11 21.94 -1.97
C LEU A 18 6.10 21.23 -2.91
N ALA A 19 7.34 21.06 -2.45
CA ALA A 19 8.32 20.21 -3.13
C ALA A 19 8.16 18.76 -2.64
N ASN A 20 8.07 17.78 -3.56
CA ASN A 20 8.01 16.34 -3.25
C ASN A 20 6.87 15.95 -2.27
N TYR A 21 5.66 16.43 -2.51
CA TYR A 21 4.52 16.20 -1.62
C TYR A 21 3.76 14.90 -1.94
N VAL A 22 2.96 14.51 -0.96
CA VAL A 22 2.20 13.27 -0.92
C VAL A 22 0.72 13.59 -0.97
N PHE A 23 -0.04 12.87 -1.79
CA PHE A 23 -1.50 12.93 -1.70
C PHE A 23 -2.01 11.88 -0.71
N LEU A 24 -2.91 12.32 0.17
CA LEU A 24 -3.61 11.50 1.14
C LEU A 24 -5.09 11.59 0.77
N THR A 25 -5.67 10.53 0.17
CA THR A 25 -7.06 10.60 -0.34
C THR A 25 -8.09 9.90 0.53
N HIS A 26 -7.67 8.94 1.35
CA HIS A 26 -8.56 8.27 2.30
C HIS A 26 -7.78 7.98 3.58
N VAL A 27 -8.36 8.31 4.73
CA VAL A 27 -7.92 7.87 6.06
C VAL A 27 -9.15 7.34 6.76
N GLU A 28 -9.15 6.06 7.12
CA GLU A 28 -10.23 5.43 7.86
C GLU A 28 -9.65 4.80 9.14
N LEU A 29 -10.35 4.97 10.26
CA LEU A 29 -9.99 4.41 11.56
C LEU A 29 -10.75 3.09 11.72
N VAL A 30 -10.03 1.98 11.72
CA VAL A 30 -10.63 0.64 11.84
C VAL A 30 -10.11 -0.09 13.07
N THR A 31 -10.94 -0.96 13.64
CA THR A 31 -10.49 -1.91 14.67
C THR A 31 -9.67 -3.04 14.04
N GLN A 32 -8.93 -3.79 14.87
CA GLN A 32 -8.11 -4.90 14.41
C GLN A 32 -8.94 -5.99 13.72
N ASP A 33 -10.17 -6.22 14.19
CA ASP A 33 -11.09 -7.21 13.64
C ASP A 33 -11.68 -6.79 12.28
N GLU A 34 -11.94 -5.49 12.10
CA GLU A 34 -12.51 -4.94 10.87
C GLU A 34 -11.47 -4.74 9.76
N LYS A 35 -10.19 -4.70 10.13
CA LYS A 35 -9.07 -4.37 9.26
C LYS A 35 -9.00 -5.22 7.99
N LYS A 36 -9.23 -6.53 8.12
CA LYS A 36 -9.19 -7.48 7.01
C LYS A 36 -10.38 -7.28 6.06
N ASN A 37 -11.57 -7.06 6.60
CA ASN A 37 -12.78 -6.81 5.81
C ASN A 37 -12.66 -5.48 5.05
N THR A 38 -12.21 -4.43 5.74
CA THR A 38 -11.97 -3.12 5.12
C THR A 38 -10.94 -3.20 3.99
N LEU A 39 -9.86 -3.96 4.19
CA LEU A 39 -8.90 -4.21 3.11
C LEU A 39 -9.57 -4.88 1.90
N MET A 40 -10.42 -5.90 2.12
CA MET A 40 -11.12 -6.57 1.02
C MET A 40 -12.02 -5.61 0.25
N ASP A 41 -12.79 -4.78 0.95
CA ASP A 41 -13.66 -3.79 0.32
C ASP A 41 -12.84 -2.77 -0.48
N LEU A 42 -11.70 -2.34 0.05
CA LEU A 42 -10.82 -1.42 -0.64
C LEU A 42 -10.19 -2.04 -1.89
N VAL A 43 -9.60 -3.23 -1.79
CA VAL A 43 -8.92 -3.88 -2.93
C VAL A 43 -9.89 -4.40 -4.00
N SER A 44 -11.14 -4.66 -3.65
CA SER A 44 -12.17 -5.08 -4.60
C SER A 44 -12.78 -3.92 -5.39
N THR A 45 -12.71 -2.70 -4.85
CA THR A 45 -13.23 -1.48 -5.48
C THR A 45 -12.20 -0.74 -6.32
N VAL A 46 -10.91 -1.07 -6.17
CA VAL A 46 -9.82 -0.44 -6.93
C VAL A 46 -9.25 -1.33 -8.02
N GLU A 47 -8.96 -0.74 -9.18
CA GLU A 47 -8.28 -1.42 -10.29
C GLU A 47 -6.77 -1.16 -10.30
N GLY A 48 -6.01 -2.16 -10.76
CA GLY A 48 -4.56 -2.05 -10.98
C GLY A 48 -3.71 -2.75 -9.91
N LEU A 49 -2.44 -2.36 -9.83
CA LEU A 49 -1.46 -2.97 -8.95
C LEU A 49 -1.49 -2.31 -7.58
N THR A 50 -1.74 -3.11 -6.54
CA THR A 50 -1.89 -2.65 -5.15
C THR A 50 -0.78 -3.21 -4.28
N LEU A 51 -0.02 -2.34 -3.62
CA LEU A 51 1.01 -2.72 -2.66
C LEU A 51 0.49 -2.49 -1.24
N VAL A 52 0.41 -3.55 -0.45
CA VAL A 52 -0.09 -3.55 0.92
C VAL A 52 1.08 -3.74 1.87
N PHE A 53 1.31 -2.79 2.77
CA PHE A 53 2.38 -2.86 3.76
C PHE A 53 1.89 -3.42 5.08
N VAL A 54 2.62 -4.42 5.59
CA VAL A 54 2.42 -5.03 6.91
C VAL A 54 3.70 -4.96 7.73
N GLU A 55 3.58 -5.04 9.05
CA GLU A 55 4.73 -4.94 9.94
C GLU A 55 5.54 -6.25 9.96
N THR A 56 4.86 -7.39 9.99
CA THR A 56 5.50 -8.69 10.25
C THR A 56 5.50 -9.61 9.05
N LYS A 57 6.54 -10.45 8.96
CA LYS A 57 6.69 -11.47 7.92
C LYS A 57 5.51 -12.46 7.94
N ARG A 58 5.15 -12.91 9.14
CA ARG A 58 4.01 -13.80 9.37
C ARG A 58 2.69 -13.13 8.97
N GLY A 59 2.50 -11.86 9.28
CA GLY A 59 1.35 -11.07 8.85
C GLY A 59 1.24 -11.01 7.33
N ALA A 60 2.36 -10.92 6.61
CA ALA A 60 2.36 -10.93 5.15
C ALA A 60 1.79 -12.23 4.57
N ASP A 61 2.24 -13.37 5.08
CA ASP A 61 1.76 -14.69 4.63
C ASP A 61 0.32 -14.98 5.05
N GLU A 62 -0.08 -14.53 6.25
CA GLU A 62 -1.46 -14.67 6.71
C GLU A 62 -2.42 -13.84 5.87
N LEU A 63 -2.04 -12.61 5.51
CA LEU A 63 -2.85 -11.73 4.70
C LEU A 63 -2.92 -12.18 3.24
N GLU A 64 -1.80 -12.63 2.66
CA GLU A 64 -1.79 -13.26 1.32
C GLU A 64 -2.76 -14.45 1.27
N ARG A 65 -2.65 -15.39 2.22
CA ARG A 65 -3.55 -16.56 2.28
C ARG A 65 -5.01 -16.16 2.41
N TYR A 66 -5.29 -15.16 3.25
CA TYR A 66 -6.64 -14.65 3.44
C TYR A 66 -7.21 -14.04 2.16
N LEU A 67 -6.45 -13.22 1.44
CA LEU A 67 -6.86 -12.64 0.16
C LEU A 67 -7.12 -13.73 -0.89
N CYS A 68 -6.19 -14.68 -1.03
CA CYS A 68 -6.32 -15.78 -1.99
C CYS A 68 -7.54 -16.67 -1.67
N TYR A 69 -7.83 -16.94 -0.39
CA TYR A 69 -9.02 -17.69 0.03
C TYR A 69 -10.32 -16.98 -0.37
N ASN A 70 -10.31 -15.66 -0.40
CA ASN A 70 -11.44 -14.82 -0.82
C ASN A 70 -11.41 -14.47 -2.32
N ASN A 71 -10.73 -15.28 -3.15
CA ASN A 71 -10.62 -15.11 -4.60
C ASN A 71 -9.98 -13.78 -5.05
N LEU A 72 -9.14 -13.18 -4.22
CA LEU A 72 -8.34 -12.01 -4.55
C LEU A 72 -6.89 -12.46 -4.78
N PRO A 73 -6.41 -12.57 -6.04
CA PRO A 73 -5.09 -13.12 -6.30
C PRO A 73 -3.99 -12.21 -5.72
N ALA A 74 -3.24 -12.74 -4.76
CA ALA A 74 -2.22 -12.01 -4.04
C ALA A 74 -0.89 -12.76 -4.02
N THR A 75 0.18 -12.04 -3.72
CA THR A 75 1.51 -12.60 -3.44
C THR A 75 2.16 -11.86 -2.28
N SER A 76 3.09 -12.48 -1.56
CA SER A 76 3.82 -11.83 -0.47
C SER A 76 5.33 -11.72 -0.70
N ILE A 77 5.94 -10.66 -0.17
CA ILE A 77 7.39 -10.48 -0.11
C ILE A 77 7.82 -10.03 1.28
N HIS A 78 8.66 -10.83 1.93
CA HIS A 78 9.26 -10.54 3.23
C HIS A 78 10.66 -11.17 3.32
N GLY A 79 11.38 -10.88 4.41
CA GLY A 79 12.79 -11.25 4.55
C GLY A 79 13.11 -12.75 4.65
N ASP A 80 12.11 -13.63 4.75
CA ASP A 80 12.33 -15.09 4.77
C ASP A 80 12.14 -15.72 3.38
N ARG A 81 11.73 -14.92 2.38
CA ARG A 81 11.63 -15.39 1.00
C ARG A 81 13.03 -15.51 0.39
N SER A 82 13.30 -16.63 -0.27
CA SER A 82 14.52 -16.79 -1.07
C SER A 82 14.53 -15.81 -2.23
N GLN A 83 15.72 -15.55 -2.81
CA GLN A 83 15.84 -14.66 -3.96
C GLN A 83 14.92 -15.10 -5.12
N ASP A 84 14.91 -16.39 -5.45
CA ASP A 84 14.06 -16.96 -6.50
C ASP A 84 12.56 -16.74 -6.22
N GLN A 85 12.14 -16.89 -4.95
CA GLN A 85 10.76 -16.65 -4.53
C GLN A 85 10.40 -15.17 -4.66
N ARG A 86 11.30 -14.26 -4.27
CA ARG A 86 11.09 -12.81 -4.41
C ARG A 86 10.93 -12.44 -5.88
N GLU A 87 11.78 -12.96 -6.75
CA GLU A 87 11.68 -12.69 -8.19
C GLU A 87 10.42 -13.29 -8.82
N ALA A 88 10.00 -14.49 -8.39
CA ALA A 88 8.76 -15.10 -8.85
C ALA A 88 7.53 -14.27 -8.44
N ALA A 89 7.48 -13.82 -7.18
CA ALA A 89 6.43 -12.93 -6.67
C ALA A 89 6.39 -11.60 -7.45
N LEU A 90 7.56 -10.97 -7.66
CA LEU A 90 7.67 -9.75 -8.46
C LEU A 90 7.20 -9.93 -9.90
N ARG A 91 7.60 -11.03 -10.57
CA ARG A 91 7.15 -11.33 -11.93
C ARG A 91 5.64 -11.54 -11.97
N SER A 92 5.07 -12.27 -11.01
CA SER A 92 3.62 -12.49 -10.91
C SER A 92 2.86 -11.18 -10.75
N PHE A 93 3.32 -10.33 -9.83
CA PHE A 93 2.74 -9.01 -9.57
C PHE A 93 2.85 -8.06 -10.77
N LYS A 94 4.04 -7.89 -11.34
CA LYS A 94 4.24 -7.02 -12.52
C LYS A 94 3.43 -7.48 -13.74
N SER A 95 3.15 -8.79 -13.85
CA SER A 95 2.28 -9.33 -14.91
C SER A 95 0.78 -9.16 -14.67
N GLY A 96 0.36 -8.70 -13.49
CA GLY A 96 -1.04 -8.59 -13.09
C GLY A 96 -1.71 -9.91 -12.72
N ARG A 97 -0.99 -11.05 -12.72
CA ARG A 97 -1.52 -12.36 -12.29
C ARG A 97 -1.88 -12.38 -10.82
N THR A 98 -1.10 -11.69 -10.00
CA THR A 98 -1.37 -11.42 -8.59
C THR A 98 -1.33 -9.90 -8.40
N PRO A 99 -2.42 -9.16 -8.67
CA PRO A 99 -2.40 -7.69 -8.66
C PRO A 99 -2.23 -7.09 -7.26
N ILE A 100 -2.31 -7.89 -6.20
CA ILE A 100 -2.07 -7.47 -4.83
C ILE A 100 -0.74 -8.05 -4.34
N MET A 101 0.16 -7.19 -3.86
CA MET A 101 1.39 -7.60 -3.21
C MET A 101 1.39 -7.17 -1.75
N VAL A 102 1.56 -8.12 -0.83
CA VAL A 102 1.72 -7.85 0.59
C VAL A 102 3.21 -7.84 0.94
N ALA A 103 3.71 -6.78 1.56
CA ALA A 103 5.14 -6.64 1.81
C ALA A 103 5.46 -6.04 3.19
N THR A 104 6.62 -6.42 3.74
CA THR A 104 7.24 -5.68 4.85
C THR A 104 8.17 -4.59 4.33
N ASP A 105 8.39 -3.54 5.12
CA ASP A 105 9.26 -2.40 4.74
C ASP A 105 10.65 -2.85 4.28
N VAL A 106 11.29 -3.70 5.08
CA VAL A 106 12.64 -4.20 4.81
C VAL A 106 12.69 -4.93 3.46
N ALA A 107 11.66 -5.70 3.15
CA ALA A 107 11.65 -6.50 1.94
C ALA A 107 11.29 -5.69 0.69
N ALA A 108 10.53 -4.60 0.84
CA ALA A 108 10.21 -3.67 -0.24
C ALA A 108 11.34 -2.67 -0.55
N ARG A 109 12.22 -2.38 0.42
CA ARG A 109 13.42 -1.56 0.19
C ARG A 109 14.34 -2.22 -0.82
N GLY A 110 14.84 -1.45 -1.78
CA GLY A 110 15.72 -1.92 -2.85
C GLY A 110 15.05 -2.77 -3.93
N LEU A 111 13.75 -3.07 -3.82
CA LEU A 111 13.02 -3.68 -4.92
C LEU A 111 12.63 -2.62 -5.95
N ASP A 112 12.87 -2.94 -7.22
CA ASP A 112 12.34 -2.19 -8.35
C ASP A 112 10.85 -2.50 -8.53
N ILE A 113 10.02 -1.87 -7.68
CA ILE A 113 8.56 -1.86 -7.78
C ILE A 113 8.06 -0.43 -8.09
N PRO A 114 8.43 0.18 -9.24
CA PRO A 114 7.86 1.44 -9.64
C PRO A 114 6.48 1.22 -10.29
N HIS A 115 5.57 2.18 -10.12
CA HIS A 115 4.28 2.28 -10.82
C HIS A 115 3.13 1.42 -10.29
N VAL A 116 3.05 1.18 -8.98
CA VAL A 116 1.79 0.69 -8.40
C VAL A 116 0.71 1.76 -8.50
N THR A 117 -0.54 1.36 -8.69
CA THR A 117 -1.68 2.29 -8.74
C THR A 117 -2.12 2.68 -7.33
N HIS A 118 -1.98 1.76 -6.37
CA HIS A 118 -2.38 1.96 -4.99
C HIS A 118 -1.30 1.47 -4.02
N VAL A 119 -1.12 2.22 -2.94
CA VAL A 119 -0.35 1.81 -1.76
C VAL A 119 -1.29 1.86 -0.57
N ILE A 120 -1.38 0.75 0.17
CA ILE A 120 -2.19 0.61 1.37
C ILE A 120 -1.25 0.31 2.54
N ASN A 121 -1.32 1.10 3.62
CA ASN A 121 -0.65 0.75 4.88
C ASN A 121 -1.61 -0.08 5.72
N PHE A 122 -1.53 -1.41 5.65
CA PHE A 122 -2.31 -2.24 6.55
C PHE A 122 -1.82 -1.99 7.98
N ASP A 123 -0.53 -2.21 8.25
CA ASP A 123 0.07 -1.79 9.53
C ASP A 123 0.74 -0.44 9.39
N LEU A 124 0.74 0.35 10.47
CA LEU A 124 1.32 1.69 10.45
C LEU A 124 2.84 1.63 10.28
N PRO A 125 3.42 2.57 9.53
CA PRO A 125 4.86 2.74 9.52
C PRO A 125 5.33 3.19 10.91
N LYS A 126 6.55 2.78 11.29
CA LYS A 126 7.12 3.10 12.61
C LYS A 126 7.54 4.55 12.71
N ASP A 127 7.89 5.15 11.58
CA ASP A 127 8.28 6.54 11.46
C ASP A 127 7.79 7.15 10.13
N ILE A 128 8.02 8.46 9.99
CA ILE A 128 7.62 9.22 8.80
C ILE A 128 8.46 8.87 7.58
N ASP A 129 9.72 8.42 7.76
CA ASP A 129 10.59 8.09 6.64
C ASP A 129 10.12 6.80 5.97
N ASP A 130 9.73 5.79 6.75
CA ASP A 130 9.06 4.59 6.28
C ASP A 130 7.78 4.93 5.54
N TYR A 131 6.93 5.79 6.13
CA TYR A 131 5.73 6.26 5.46
C TYR A 131 6.03 6.83 4.06
N VAL A 132 7.01 7.73 3.96
CA VAL A 132 7.43 8.37 2.70
C VAL A 132 8.00 7.36 1.70
N HIS A 133 8.76 6.37 2.16
CA HIS A 133 9.30 5.32 1.30
C HIS A 133 8.19 4.40 0.74
N ARG A 134 7.19 4.07 1.55
CA ARG A 134 6.06 3.20 1.16
C ARG A 134 5.25 3.83 0.03
N ILE A 135 4.79 5.07 0.23
CA ILE A 135 4.00 5.81 -0.77
C ILE A 135 4.81 6.18 -2.02
N GLY A 136 6.15 6.25 -1.90
CA GLY A 136 7.07 6.54 -3.00
C GLY A 136 7.09 5.48 -4.09
N ARG A 137 6.39 4.35 -3.90
CA ARG A 137 6.21 3.26 -4.88
C ARG A 137 5.16 3.56 -5.94
N THR A 138 4.33 4.56 -5.71
CA THR A 138 3.38 5.09 -6.72
C THR A 138 4.11 5.90 -7.79
N GLY A 139 3.59 5.90 -9.02
CA GLY A 139 4.26 6.54 -10.16
C GLY A 139 4.42 8.06 -10.00
N ARG A 140 5.67 8.55 -9.98
CA ARG A 140 6.03 9.98 -9.98
C ARG A 140 5.89 10.68 -11.36
N ALA A 141 5.36 10.02 -12.38
CA ALA A 141 5.39 10.50 -13.77
C ALA A 141 3.98 10.70 -14.34
N GLY A 142 3.39 11.88 -14.11
CA GLY A 142 2.29 12.44 -14.91
C GLY A 142 0.93 11.71 -14.89
N LYS A 143 0.80 10.55 -14.22
CA LYS A 143 -0.47 9.86 -14.00
C LYS A 143 -0.99 10.17 -12.60
N LYS A 144 -2.31 10.39 -12.47
CA LYS A 144 -2.99 10.50 -11.16
C LYS A 144 -2.70 9.22 -10.36
N ALA A 145 -1.89 9.33 -9.32
CA ALA A 145 -1.75 8.27 -8.33
C ALA A 145 -2.88 8.43 -7.31
N PHE A 146 -3.55 7.33 -6.99
CA PHE A 146 -4.61 7.30 -5.97
C PHE A 146 -4.03 6.66 -4.70
N TYR A 147 -4.21 7.32 -3.56
CA TYR A 147 -3.55 6.98 -2.32
C TYR A 147 -4.59 6.68 -1.25
N SER A 148 -4.89 5.41 -1.05
CA SER A 148 -5.87 4.99 -0.05
C SER A 148 -5.12 4.48 1.17
N LEU A 149 -5.28 5.14 2.31
CA LEU A 149 -4.81 4.63 3.58
C LEU A 149 -5.99 4.20 4.44
N ALA A 150 -6.07 2.92 4.74
CA ALA A 150 -6.83 2.44 5.88
C ALA A 150 -5.86 2.35 7.07
N TRP A 151 -6.14 2.98 8.21
CA TRP A 151 -5.29 2.93 9.40
C TRP A 151 -6.05 2.15 10.48
N CYS A 152 -5.43 1.12 11.04
CA CYS A 152 -5.97 0.50 12.25
C CYS A 152 -5.51 1.29 13.48
N VAL A 153 -6.43 1.68 14.34
CA VAL A 153 -6.09 2.11 15.70
C VAL A 153 -6.03 0.84 16.53
N ALA A 154 -4.82 0.42 16.91
CA ALA A 154 -4.68 -0.42 18.08
C ALA A 154 -5.13 0.44 19.27
N GLU A 155 -6.00 -0.12 20.11
CA GLU A 155 -6.54 0.53 21.30
C GLU A 155 -5.45 1.37 21.99
N LEU A 156 -5.70 2.67 22.14
CA LEU A 156 -5.04 3.43 23.19
C LEU A 156 -5.58 2.79 24.48
N GLU A 157 -4.85 1.81 25.02
CA GLU A 157 -5.12 1.39 26.38
C GLU A 157 -5.00 2.63 27.28
N PRO A 158 -5.98 2.85 28.19
CA PRO A 158 -6.05 4.04 29.02
C PRO A 158 -4.87 4.18 30.00
#